data_AF-A0A7C4GY36-F1
#
_entry.id   AF-A0A7C4GY36-F1
#
_cell.length_a   1.000
_cell.length_b   1.000
_cell.length_c   1.000
_cell.angle_alpha   90.00
_cell.angle_beta   90.00
_cell.angle_gamma   90.00
#
_symmetry.space_group_name_H-M   'P 1'
#
loop_
_entity.id
_entity.type
_entity.pdbx_description
1 polymer ?
#
loop_
_entity_poly.entity_id
_entity_poly.type
_entity_poly.pdbx_seq_one_letter_code
_entity_poly.pdbx_strand_id
1 'polypeptide(L)'
;ETGARSEDDLTHKLADIVRTNERLREHINQGAPNIIVEDLWELLQYHITTYFDNEAPGIPPAKQRYGRPLRTLAQRLKGKEGRFRGNLSGKRVDFSARSVISPDPYIGINEVGVPEYVAKILTVPETVTKWNIEEMRRYVINGPYKWPGANYVISPDGGKIDLRYVKDRKALAETITPGWVVERHLIDGDIVLFNRQPSLHRMSIMAHKVKVLPGKTFRLHLAVCPPYNADFDGDEMNLHVPQSVEARAEAKLLLLVQEHILSPRYGGPIIGGIQDYISGAYILTSKGTLLTKEDVIDLLAAARYVGPLPEPAIISPKKYWTGKQLVSLFLPKDFNYRGPSNISTGLLKCDDDECFWDSYIIIKNGALLEGVIDKKAIGSQQPESMFHHLVREYGNSFGAYFIDNVFRMFIRVLERRGFTMTYDDVVIPKQAEEEINSVMVKAYEEAKRLIELKEKGALEPVPGRSIEETLEIRLMDEVLRKAREEAGEIAVKYLDPFNHAFIMARTGARGSSLNLTQMAACVGQQSIRGERIHRGYSDRPLAHSKPGDRSPPARGFV
;
A
#
# COMPACT_ATOMS: atom_id res chain seq x y z
N GLU A 1 28.67 -30.20 -9.59
CA GLU A 1 28.59 -30.80 -8.25
C GLU A 1 29.99 -30.82 -7.64
N THR A 2 30.26 -29.94 -6.68
CA THR A 2 31.51 -29.98 -5.92
C THR A 2 31.50 -31.23 -5.04
N GLY A 3 32.39 -32.20 -5.29
CA GLY A 3 32.50 -33.48 -4.58
C GLY A 3 32.85 -33.40 -3.09
N ALA A 4 32.41 -32.38 -2.37
CA ALA A 4 32.52 -32.26 -0.93
C ALA A 4 31.48 -33.17 -0.29
N ARG A 5 31.91 -34.31 0.27
CA ARG A 5 31.10 -35.11 1.19
C ARG A 5 30.92 -34.32 2.49
N SER A 6 29.81 -33.63 2.65
CA SER A 6 29.39 -33.07 3.93
C SER A 6 28.36 -34.00 4.55
N GLU A 7 28.74 -34.65 5.65
CA GLU A 7 27.81 -35.43 6.46
C GLU A 7 26.86 -34.50 7.23
N ASP A 8 25.62 -34.96 7.48
CA ASP A 8 24.63 -34.20 8.24
C ASP A 8 25.04 -34.06 9.71
N ASP A 9 24.74 -32.90 10.32
CA ASP A 9 25.10 -32.60 11.72
C ASP A 9 24.57 -33.65 12.72
N LEU A 10 23.39 -34.21 12.48
CA LEU A 10 22.83 -35.27 13.33
C LEU A 10 23.59 -36.58 13.16
N THR A 11 23.91 -36.95 11.92
CA THR A 11 24.65 -38.18 11.61
C THR A 11 26.05 -38.15 12.23
N HIS A 12 26.74 -37.01 12.17
CA HIS A 12 28.04 -36.83 12.84
C HIS A 12 27.93 -37.09 14.35
N LYS A 13 26.87 -36.56 14.98
CA LYS A 13 26.68 -36.73 16.42
C LYS A 13 26.29 -38.15 16.80
N LEU A 14 25.50 -38.84 15.98
CA LEU A 14 25.21 -40.27 16.15
C LEU A 14 26.47 -41.13 16.05
N ALA A 15 27.36 -40.82 15.10
CA ALA A 15 28.63 -41.54 14.97
C ALA A 15 29.51 -41.38 16.23
N ASP A 16 29.54 -40.20 16.84
CA ASP A 16 30.25 -39.98 18.11
C ASP A 16 29.60 -40.73 19.28
N ILE A 17 28.26 -40.79 19.35
CA ILE A 17 27.52 -41.58 20.36
C ILE A 17 27.91 -43.06 20.24
N VAL A 18 27.85 -43.64 19.03
CA VAL A 18 28.17 -45.05 18.80
C VAL A 18 29.64 -45.33 19.13
N ARG A 19 30.56 -44.46 18.70
CA ARG A 19 32.00 -44.62 18.98
C ARG A 19 32.31 -44.63 20.47
N THR A 20 31.70 -43.71 21.23
CA THR A 20 31.91 -43.63 22.68
C THR A 20 31.24 -44.79 23.41
N ASN A 21 30.07 -45.25 22.94
CA ASN A 21 29.37 -46.40 23.49
C ASN A 21 30.17 -47.72 23.31
N GLU A 22 30.73 -47.97 22.12
CA GLU A 22 31.57 -49.15 21.89
C GLU A 22 32.86 -49.10 22.73
N ARG A 23 33.51 -47.94 22.83
CA ARG A 23 34.68 -47.76 23.72
C ARG A 23 34.35 -48.06 25.17
N LEU A 24 33.23 -47.53 25.68
CA LEU A 24 32.77 -47.80 27.04
C LEU A 24 32.57 -49.31 27.26
N ARG A 25 31.94 -49.99 26.30
CA ARG A 25 31.72 -51.44 26.34
C ARG A 25 33.03 -52.23 26.36
N GLU A 26 33.99 -51.88 25.51
CA GLU A 26 35.31 -52.53 25.45
C GLU A 26 36.07 -52.37 26.77
N HIS A 27 36.12 -51.16 27.34
CA HIS A 27 36.84 -50.89 28.58
C HIS A 27 36.22 -51.57 29.81
N ILE A 28 34.90 -51.71 29.85
CA ILE A 28 34.21 -52.49 30.91
C ILE A 28 34.60 -53.97 30.80
N ASN A 29 34.58 -54.55 29.60
CA ASN A 29 34.92 -55.96 29.40
C ASN A 29 36.39 -56.28 29.70
N GLN A 30 37.28 -55.30 29.52
CA GLN A 30 38.72 -55.44 29.81
C GLN A 30 39.08 -55.17 31.28
N GLY A 31 38.12 -54.83 32.14
CA GLY A 31 38.38 -54.54 33.55
C GLY A 31 39.17 -53.25 33.78
N ALA A 32 38.93 -52.22 32.95
CA ALA A 32 39.60 -50.92 33.10
C ALA A 32 39.29 -50.26 34.46
N PRO A 33 40.19 -49.41 34.99
CA PRO A 33 39.94 -48.65 36.22
C PRO A 33 38.64 -47.84 36.18
N ASN A 34 37.93 -47.77 37.32
CA ASN A 34 36.64 -47.08 37.43
C ASN A 34 36.67 -45.62 36.94
N ILE A 35 37.76 -44.90 37.20
CA ILE A 35 37.94 -43.49 36.76
C ILE A 35 37.78 -43.36 35.23
N ILE A 36 38.36 -44.30 34.47
CA ILE A 36 38.30 -44.29 32.99
C ILE A 36 36.89 -44.61 32.50
N VAL A 37 36.19 -45.52 33.20
CA VAL A 37 34.80 -45.88 32.88
C VAL A 37 33.85 -44.72 33.17
N GLU A 38 34.05 -44.01 34.28
CA GLU A 38 33.29 -42.80 34.67
C GLU A 38 33.49 -41.67 33.64
N ASP A 39 34.73 -41.40 33.21
CA ASP A 39 35.01 -40.38 32.17
C ASP A 39 34.30 -40.69 30.84
N LEU A 40 34.31 -41.97 30.41
CA LEU A 40 33.63 -42.40 29.18
C LEU A 40 32.10 -42.36 29.32
N TRP A 41 31.58 -42.64 30.51
CA TRP A 41 30.17 -42.52 30.83
C TRP A 41 29.71 -41.05 30.74
N GLU A 42 30.45 -40.12 31.36
CA GLU A 42 30.17 -38.68 31.27
C GLU A 42 30.26 -38.17 29.83
N LEU A 43 31.25 -38.64 29.06
CA LEU A 43 31.39 -38.29 27.66
C LEU A 43 30.22 -38.81 26.82
N LEU A 44 29.75 -40.03 27.08
CA LEU A 44 28.56 -40.58 26.41
C LEU A 44 27.31 -39.74 26.75
N GLN A 45 27.13 -39.39 28.02
CA GLN A 45 26.05 -38.51 28.47
C GLN A 45 26.12 -37.14 27.80
N TYR A 46 27.32 -36.56 27.64
CA TYR A 46 27.54 -35.34 26.89
C TYR A 46 27.09 -35.48 25.43
N HIS A 47 27.49 -36.56 24.75
CA HIS A 47 27.13 -36.79 23.35
C HIS A 47 25.63 -36.98 23.14
N ILE A 48 24.96 -37.71 24.04
CA ILE A 48 23.50 -37.90 24.01
C ILE A 48 22.79 -36.58 24.28
N THR A 49 23.21 -35.83 25.31
CA THR A 49 22.57 -34.56 25.68
C THR A 49 22.67 -33.55 24.55
N THR A 50 23.86 -33.38 23.97
CA THR A 50 24.06 -32.43 22.86
C THR A 50 23.43 -32.90 21.54
N TYR A 51 23.15 -34.20 21.36
CA TYR A 51 22.34 -34.72 20.24
C TYR A 51 20.87 -34.31 20.33
N PHE A 52 20.29 -34.29 21.53
CA PHE A 52 18.93 -33.80 21.72
C PHE A 52 18.89 -32.27 21.72
N ASP A 53 19.74 -31.63 22.53
CA ASP A 53 19.84 -30.18 22.63
C ASP A 53 21.29 -29.71 22.80
N ASN A 54 21.85 -29.13 21.74
CA ASN A 54 23.19 -28.58 21.74
C ASN A 54 23.31 -27.17 22.38
N GLU A 55 22.21 -26.58 22.86
CA GLU A 55 22.15 -25.28 23.54
C GLU A 55 21.80 -25.43 25.03
N ALA A 56 21.90 -26.65 25.57
CA ALA A 56 21.63 -26.94 26.97
C ALA A 56 22.49 -26.04 27.90
N PRO A 57 21.88 -25.32 28.87
CA PRO A 57 22.61 -24.45 29.78
C PRO A 57 23.68 -25.19 30.57
N GLY A 58 24.89 -24.62 30.66
CA GLY A 58 26.01 -25.20 31.42
C GLY A 58 26.77 -26.32 30.69
N ILE A 59 26.36 -26.71 29.49
CA ILE A 59 27.03 -27.74 28.68
C ILE A 59 27.76 -27.08 27.50
N PRO A 60 29.03 -27.40 27.24
CA PRO A 60 29.75 -26.79 26.12
C PRO A 60 29.16 -27.25 24.78
N PRO A 61 28.84 -26.32 23.85
CA PRO A 61 28.21 -26.69 22.59
C PRO A 61 29.15 -27.54 21.76
N ALA A 62 28.64 -28.66 21.25
CA ALA A 62 29.34 -29.50 20.30
C ALA A 62 29.53 -28.72 18.99
N LYS A 63 30.78 -28.64 18.53
CA LYS A 63 31.18 -27.91 17.32
C LYS A 63 31.65 -28.88 16.26
N GLN A 64 31.44 -28.52 15.00
CA GLN A 64 32.06 -29.17 13.86
C GLN A 64 33.54 -28.82 13.78
N ARG A 65 34.29 -29.49 12.88
CA ARG A 65 35.75 -29.29 12.68
C ARG A 65 36.17 -27.83 12.46
N TYR A 66 35.27 -26.98 11.95
CA TYR A 66 35.51 -25.55 11.68
C TYR A 66 34.97 -24.61 12.77
N GLY A 67 34.60 -25.12 13.95
CA GLY A 67 34.15 -24.31 15.09
C GLY A 67 32.68 -23.86 15.04
N ARG A 68 31.95 -24.14 13.95
CA ARG A 68 30.50 -23.93 13.87
C ARG A 68 29.76 -24.88 14.83
N PRO A 69 28.82 -24.40 15.68
CA PRO A 69 28.01 -25.28 16.52
C PRO A 69 27.11 -26.18 15.67
N LEU A 70 27.02 -27.46 16.06
CA LEU A 70 26.15 -28.44 15.39
C LEU A 70 24.68 -28.09 15.59
N ARG A 71 23.88 -28.27 14.53
CA ARG A 71 22.44 -28.01 14.58
C ARG A 71 21.67 -29.32 14.82
N THR A 72 21.43 -29.63 16.08
CA THR A 72 20.82 -30.89 16.52
C THR A 72 19.29 -30.78 16.64
N LEU A 73 18.62 -31.77 17.26
CA LEU A 73 17.16 -31.93 17.14
C LEU A 73 16.40 -30.70 17.64
N ALA A 74 16.72 -30.20 18.84
CA ALA A 74 16.07 -29.01 19.40
C ALA A 74 16.21 -27.79 18.49
N GLN A 75 17.41 -27.51 17.95
CA GLN A 75 17.68 -26.35 17.08
C GLN A 75 16.99 -26.46 15.71
N ARG A 76 16.68 -27.68 15.26
CA ARG A 76 15.89 -27.89 14.03
C ARG A 76 14.42 -27.60 14.26
N LEU A 77 13.90 -27.81 15.46
CA LEU A 77 12.49 -27.53 15.80
C LEU A 77 12.29 -26.08 16.25
N LYS A 78 13.19 -25.59 17.11
CA LYS A 78 13.20 -24.25 17.72
C LYS A 78 13.63 -23.17 16.73
N GLY A 79 13.22 -21.93 17.00
CA GLY A 79 13.67 -20.74 16.29
C GLY A 79 12.78 -20.33 15.12
N LYS A 80 13.08 -19.17 14.53
CA LYS A 80 12.29 -18.57 13.44
C LYS A 80 12.33 -19.42 12.17
N GLU A 81 13.47 -20.03 11.87
CA GLU A 81 13.68 -20.93 10.73
C GLU A 81 13.54 -22.42 11.09
N GLY A 82 13.08 -22.73 12.31
CA GLY A 82 12.85 -24.11 12.74
C GLY A 82 11.64 -24.72 12.03
N ARG A 83 11.49 -26.05 12.13
CA ARG A 83 10.45 -26.82 11.41
C ARG A 83 9.05 -26.30 11.66
N PHE A 84 8.70 -25.95 12.89
CA PHE A 84 7.37 -25.43 13.20
C PHE A 84 7.06 -24.14 12.44
N ARG A 85 7.93 -23.13 12.54
CA ARG A 85 7.67 -21.81 11.95
C ARG A 85 7.97 -21.76 10.45
N GLY A 86 8.99 -22.47 9.98
CA GLY A 86 9.49 -22.40 8.61
C GLY A 86 8.96 -23.46 7.66
N ASN A 87 8.36 -24.55 8.15
CA ASN A 87 7.86 -25.63 7.30
C ASN A 87 6.41 -26.05 7.59
N LEU A 88 5.89 -25.84 8.80
CA LEU A 88 4.52 -26.21 9.16
C LEU A 88 3.57 -25.01 9.12
N SER A 89 3.79 -24.00 9.98
CA SER A 89 2.93 -22.81 10.03
C SER A 89 3.03 -21.94 8.77
N GLY A 90 4.20 -21.92 8.14
CA GLY A 90 4.44 -21.31 6.84
C GLY A 90 5.33 -22.22 6.02
N LYS A 91 5.10 -22.28 4.72
CA LYS A 91 5.89 -23.08 3.79
C LYS A 91 6.01 -22.37 2.46
N ARG A 92 7.03 -22.76 1.67
CA ARG A 92 7.09 -22.37 0.26
C ARG A 92 6.00 -23.09 -0.51
N VAL A 93 5.43 -22.41 -1.50
CA VAL A 93 4.32 -22.91 -2.30
C VAL A 93 4.65 -22.79 -3.79
N ASP A 94 4.21 -23.78 -4.55
CA ASP A 94 4.27 -23.76 -6.01
C ASP A 94 3.18 -22.84 -6.59
N PHE A 95 3.14 -22.71 -7.93
CA PHE A 95 2.18 -21.87 -8.66
C PHE A 95 2.09 -20.44 -8.15
N SER A 96 3.27 -19.87 -7.86
CA SER A 96 3.44 -18.50 -7.41
C SER A 96 4.45 -17.76 -8.27
N ALA A 97 4.29 -16.44 -8.36
CA ALA A 97 5.20 -15.53 -9.04
C ALA A 97 5.37 -14.25 -8.21
N ARG A 98 6.48 -13.55 -8.44
CA ARG A 98 6.80 -12.27 -7.81
C ARG A 98 7.42 -11.35 -8.86
N SER A 99 6.97 -10.12 -8.93
CA SER A 99 7.51 -9.10 -9.83
C SER A 99 7.22 -7.70 -9.28
N VAL A 100 7.92 -6.72 -9.83
CA VAL A 100 7.69 -5.29 -9.57
C VAL A 100 6.28 -4.91 -10.03
N ILE A 101 5.62 -4.03 -9.28
CA ILE A 101 4.31 -3.49 -9.64
C ILE A 101 4.41 -2.17 -10.41
N SER A 102 3.39 -1.88 -11.21
CA SER A 102 3.27 -0.66 -11.99
C SER A 102 1.81 -0.17 -11.98
N PRO A 103 1.58 1.15 -12.05
CA PRO A 103 0.23 1.69 -12.01
C PRO A 103 -0.49 1.49 -13.34
N ASP A 104 -1.78 1.19 -13.30
CA ASP A 104 -2.64 1.19 -14.49
C ASP A 104 -4.07 1.63 -14.11
N PRO A 105 -4.50 2.86 -14.47
CA PRO A 105 -5.85 3.35 -14.17
C PRO A 105 -6.93 2.81 -15.13
N TYR A 106 -6.54 2.07 -16.18
CA TYR A 106 -7.45 1.61 -17.24
C TYR A 106 -7.83 0.12 -17.15
N ILE A 107 -7.29 -0.61 -16.17
CA ILE A 107 -7.82 -1.92 -15.74
C ILE A 107 -8.91 -1.72 -14.68
N GLY A 108 -9.76 -2.72 -14.44
CA GLY A 108 -10.74 -2.65 -13.36
C GLY A 108 -10.12 -2.84 -11.97
N ILE A 109 -10.78 -2.42 -10.90
CA ILE A 109 -10.26 -2.61 -9.52
C ILE A 109 -10.08 -4.08 -9.14
N ASN A 110 -10.89 -4.95 -9.74
CA ASN A 110 -10.81 -6.38 -9.55
C ASN A 110 -9.76 -7.02 -10.45
N GLU A 111 -9.18 -6.30 -11.41
CA GLU A 111 -8.23 -6.85 -12.36
C GLU A 111 -6.79 -6.61 -11.91
N VAL A 112 -5.93 -7.58 -12.20
CA VAL A 112 -4.48 -7.44 -12.09
C VAL A 112 -3.85 -7.71 -13.45
N GLY A 113 -3.02 -6.77 -13.92
CA GLY A 113 -2.26 -6.96 -15.15
C GLY A 113 -1.18 -8.00 -14.93
N VAL A 114 -1.22 -9.10 -15.66
CA VAL A 114 -0.24 -10.19 -15.59
C VAL A 114 0.59 -10.22 -16.87
N PRO A 115 1.93 -10.20 -16.79
CA PRO A 115 2.80 -10.39 -17.94
C PRO A 115 2.50 -11.68 -18.69
N GLU A 116 2.45 -11.62 -20.03
CA GLU A 116 2.27 -12.81 -20.88
C GLU A 116 3.28 -13.92 -20.57
N TYR A 117 4.52 -13.56 -20.22
CA TYR A 117 5.55 -14.52 -19.79
C TYR A 117 5.14 -15.32 -18.55
N VAL A 118 4.61 -14.65 -17.52
CA VAL A 118 4.12 -15.30 -16.30
C VAL A 118 2.88 -16.13 -16.61
N ALA A 119 1.99 -15.62 -17.47
CA ALA A 119 0.76 -16.31 -17.86
C ALA A 119 1.01 -17.65 -18.59
N LYS A 120 2.09 -17.77 -19.37
CA LYS A 120 2.49 -19.02 -20.02
C LYS A 120 3.10 -20.05 -19.06
N ILE A 121 3.71 -19.59 -17.96
CA ILE A 121 4.38 -20.47 -17.00
C ILE A 121 3.40 -21.01 -15.97
N LEU A 122 2.62 -20.11 -15.37
CA LEU A 122 1.61 -20.47 -14.39
C LEU A 122 0.42 -21.09 -15.12
N THR A 123 -0.05 -22.21 -14.60
CA THR A 123 -1.15 -22.95 -15.20
C THR A 123 -2.29 -23.16 -14.22
N VAL A 124 -3.45 -23.43 -14.81
CA VAL A 124 -4.68 -23.75 -14.13
C VAL A 124 -5.15 -25.11 -14.64
N PRO A 125 -5.31 -26.11 -13.75
CA PRO A 125 -5.86 -27.39 -14.13
C PRO A 125 -7.35 -27.23 -14.38
N GLU A 126 -7.76 -27.54 -15.60
CA GLU A 126 -9.14 -27.50 -16.00
C GLU A 126 -9.59 -28.89 -16.47
N THR A 127 -10.59 -29.43 -15.79
CA THR A 127 -11.19 -30.70 -16.16
C THR A 127 -12.01 -30.50 -17.43
N VAL A 128 -11.78 -31.37 -18.40
CA VAL A 128 -12.50 -31.35 -19.67
C VAL A 128 -13.93 -31.80 -19.43
N THR A 129 -14.85 -30.96 -19.87
CA THR A 129 -16.30 -31.16 -19.85
C THR A 129 -16.84 -31.03 -21.26
N LYS A 130 -18.13 -31.30 -21.44
CA LYS A 130 -18.79 -31.12 -22.74
C LYS A 130 -18.82 -29.66 -23.19
N TRP A 131 -18.71 -28.70 -22.27
CA TRP A 131 -18.83 -27.27 -22.57
C TRP A 131 -17.51 -26.63 -22.98
N ASN A 132 -16.37 -27.05 -22.40
CA ASN A 132 -15.06 -26.44 -22.64
C ASN A 132 -14.13 -27.29 -23.51
N ILE A 133 -14.56 -28.46 -23.99
CA ILE A 133 -13.72 -29.39 -24.77
C ILE A 133 -13.08 -28.74 -26.00
N GLU A 134 -13.82 -27.91 -26.73
CA GLU A 134 -13.32 -27.22 -27.93
C GLU A 134 -12.20 -26.23 -27.57
N GLU A 135 -12.37 -25.48 -26.48
CA GLU A 135 -11.35 -24.55 -25.98
C GLU A 135 -10.10 -25.30 -25.49
N MET A 136 -10.28 -26.37 -24.73
CA MET A 136 -9.17 -27.20 -24.24
C MET A 136 -8.37 -27.80 -25.39
N ARG A 137 -9.05 -28.31 -26.43
CA ARG A 137 -8.40 -28.80 -27.66
C ARG A 137 -7.58 -27.71 -28.33
N ARG A 138 -8.14 -26.50 -28.45
CA ARG A 138 -7.43 -25.34 -29.02
C ARG A 138 -6.16 -25.00 -28.22
N TYR A 139 -6.23 -25.01 -26.88
CA TYR A 139 -5.07 -24.73 -26.02
C TYR A 139 -3.97 -25.79 -26.16
N VAL A 140 -4.35 -27.07 -26.25
CA VAL A 140 -3.40 -28.17 -26.47
C VAL A 140 -2.73 -28.09 -27.84
N ILE A 141 -3.47 -27.73 -28.89
CA ILE A 141 -2.93 -27.51 -30.23
C ILE A 141 -1.91 -26.36 -30.23
N ASN A 142 -2.27 -25.22 -29.61
CA ASN A 142 -1.37 -24.07 -29.47
C ASN A 142 -0.08 -24.44 -28.70
N GLY A 143 -0.21 -25.32 -27.70
CA GLY A 143 0.89 -25.84 -26.89
C GLY A 143 1.52 -24.79 -25.97
N PRO A 144 2.74 -25.04 -25.46
CA PRO A 144 3.29 -24.28 -24.33
C PRO A 144 3.82 -22.88 -24.69
N TYR A 145 4.12 -22.62 -25.97
CA TYR A 145 4.82 -21.39 -26.38
C TYR A 145 3.90 -20.26 -26.85
N LYS A 146 2.71 -20.61 -27.36
CA LYS A 146 1.72 -19.65 -27.89
C LYS A 146 0.61 -19.44 -26.88
N TRP A 147 0.41 -18.20 -26.44
CA TRP A 147 -0.71 -17.82 -25.60
C TRP A 147 -1.95 -17.48 -26.46
N PRO A 148 -3.16 -17.89 -26.07
CA PRO A 148 -3.48 -18.85 -25.00
C PRO A 148 -3.16 -20.31 -25.39
N GLY A 149 -2.52 -21.05 -24.49
CA GLY A 149 -2.07 -22.43 -24.72
C GLY A 149 -2.09 -23.30 -23.46
N ALA A 150 -1.37 -24.42 -23.47
CA ALA A 150 -1.26 -25.34 -22.34
C ALA A 150 0.14 -25.96 -22.24
N ASN A 151 0.53 -26.37 -21.03
CA ASN A 151 1.83 -26.97 -20.77
C ASN A 151 1.75 -28.49 -20.59
N TYR A 152 0.71 -28.97 -19.91
CA TYR A 152 0.54 -30.38 -19.62
C TYR A 152 -0.90 -30.84 -19.85
N VAL A 153 -1.04 -32.13 -20.12
CA VAL A 153 -2.33 -32.81 -20.21
C VAL A 153 -2.25 -34.07 -19.34
N ILE A 154 -3.27 -34.31 -18.52
CA ILE A 154 -3.35 -35.46 -17.62
C ILE A 154 -4.47 -36.37 -18.12
N SER A 155 -4.14 -37.63 -18.38
CA SER A 155 -5.12 -38.64 -18.78
C SER A 155 -6.00 -39.05 -17.58
N PRO A 156 -7.19 -39.63 -17.82
CA PRO A 156 -8.02 -40.19 -16.74
C PRO A 156 -7.29 -41.22 -15.88
N ASP A 157 -6.31 -41.92 -16.46
CA ASP A 157 -5.45 -42.89 -15.77
C ASP A 157 -4.36 -42.25 -14.89
N GLY A 158 -4.27 -40.91 -14.88
CA GLY A 158 -3.29 -40.15 -14.11
C GLY A 158 -1.95 -39.91 -14.82
N GLY A 159 -1.81 -40.32 -16.08
CA GLY A 159 -0.60 -40.10 -16.88
C GLY A 159 -0.44 -38.63 -17.25
N LYS A 160 0.65 -38.00 -16.78
CA LYS A 160 0.96 -36.59 -17.11
C LYS A 160 1.83 -36.51 -18.37
N ILE A 161 1.28 -35.90 -19.41
CA ILE A 161 1.91 -35.70 -20.72
C ILE A 161 2.40 -34.26 -20.82
N ASP A 162 3.70 -34.09 -21.08
CA ASP A 162 4.34 -32.79 -21.29
C ASP A 162 4.27 -32.38 -22.77
N LEU A 163 3.55 -31.29 -23.05
CA LEU A 163 3.30 -30.82 -24.42
C LEU A 163 4.55 -30.27 -25.12
N ARG A 164 5.66 -30.05 -24.40
CA ARG A 164 6.94 -29.62 -25.00
C ARG A 164 7.54 -30.68 -25.91
N TYR A 165 7.30 -31.96 -25.63
CA TYR A 165 7.94 -33.08 -26.32
C TYR A 165 6.99 -33.87 -27.22
N VAL A 166 5.72 -33.47 -27.32
CA VAL A 166 4.72 -34.13 -28.16
C VAL A 166 4.92 -33.74 -29.62
N LYS A 167 5.17 -34.73 -30.49
CA LYS A 167 5.39 -34.54 -31.94
C LYS A 167 4.13 -34.07 -32.67
N ASP A 168 2.99 -34.71 -32.43
CA ASP A 168 1.70 -34.33 -33.02
C ASP A 168 0.68 -33.94 -31.95
N ARG A 169 0.53 -32.62 -31.77
CA ARG A 169 -0.42 -32.04 -30.81
C ARG A 169 -1.87 -32.06 -31.31
N LYS A 170 -2.10 -32.16 -32.62
CA LYS A 170 -3.46 -32.20 -33.18
C LYS A 170 -4.11 -33.55 -32.91
N ALA A 171 -3.37 -34.63 -33.18
CA ALA A 171 -3.81 -35.98 -32.85
C ALA A 171 -4.11 -36.12 -31.35
N LEU A 172 -3.22 -35.61 -30.48
CA LEU A 172 -3.46 -35.61 -29.03
C LEU A 172 -4.74 -34.86 -28.66
N ALA A 173 -4.98 -33.67 -29.22
CA ALA A 173 -6.19 -32.90 -28.95
C ALA A 173 -7.47 -33.65 -29.34
N GLU A 174 -7.48 -34.39 -30.44
CA GLU A 174 -8.64 -35.20 -30.86
C GLU A 174 -8.96 -36.32 -29.86
N THR A 175 -7.94 -36.90 -29.22
CA THR A 175 -8.12 -37.95 -28.19
C THR A 175 -8.70 -37.44 -26.87
N ILE A 176 -8.65 -36.13 -26.63
CA ILE A 176 -9.18 -35.53 -25.40
C ILE A 176 -10.70 -35.70 -25.35
N THR A 177 -11.17 -36.30 -24.26
CA THR A 177 -12.58 -36.53 -23.94
C THR A 177 -12.89 -36.06 -22.52
N PRO A 178 -14.19 -35.96 -22.12
CA PRO A 178 -14.53 -35.61 -20.74
C PRO A 178 -13.87 -36.56 -19.73
N GLY A 179 -13.28 -36.00 -18.67
CA GLY A 179 -12.50 -36.74 -17.67
C GLY A 179 -10.98 -36.53 -17.76
N TRP A 180 -10.48 -36.02 -18.88
CA TRP A 180 -9.10 -35.52 -18.98
C TRP A 180 -8.95 -34.19 -18.22
N VAL A 181 -7.72 -33.84 -17.83
CA VAL A 181 -7.40 -32.53 -17.24
C VAL A 181 -6.33 -31.84 -18.08
N VAL A 182 -6.54 -30.56 -18.41
CA VAL A 182 -5.57 -29.75 -19.15
C VAL A 182 -5.01 -28.68 -18.22
N GLU A 183 -3.69 -28.65 -18.04
CA GLU A 183 -2.98 -27.57 -17.34
C GLU A 183 -2.72 -26.43 -18.34
N ARG A 184 -3.75 -25.59 -18.52
CA ARG A 184 -3.72 -24.46 -19.46
C ARG A 184 -3.05 -23.24 -18.85
N HIS A 185 -2.55 -22.35 -19.70
CA HIS A 185 -2.04 -21.03 -19.31
C HIS A 185 -3.10 -20.19 -18.60
N LEU A 186 -2.66 -19.18 -17.85
CA LEU A 186 -3.56 -18.15 -17.34
C LEU A 186 -4.20 -17.37 -18.50
N ILE A 187 -5.50 -17.12 -18.39
CA ILE A 187 -6.29 -16.34 -19.34
C ILE A 187 -7.01 -15.20 -18.63
N ASP A 188 -7.53 -14.26 -19.41
CA ASP A 188 -8.32 -13.15 -18.89
C ASP A 188 -9.52 -13.67 -18.07
N GLY A 189 -9.70 -13.15 -16.86
CA GLY A 189 -10.77 -13.52 -15.95
C GLY A 189 -10.45 -14.64 -14.96
N ASP A 190 -9.29 -15.31 -15.08
CA ASP A 190 -8.84 -16.28 -14.08
C ASP A 190 -8.66 -15.63 -12.70
N ILE A 191 -8.99 -16.36 -11.64
CA ILE A 191 -8.91 -15.86 -10.26
C ILE A 191 -7.54 -16.17 -9.68
N VAL A 192 -6.86 -15.14 -9.17
CA VAL A 192 -5.55 -15.22 -8.54
C VAL A 192 -5.54 -14.48 -7.21
N LEU A 193 -4.72 -14.91 -6.27
CA LEU A 193 -4.49 -14.20 -5.03
C LEU A 193 -3.29 -13.28 -5.18
N PHE A 194 -3.48 -12.01 -4.88
CA PHE A 194 -2.45 -10.98 -4.98
C PHE A 194 -2.14 -10.41 -3.60
N ASN A 195 -0.86 -10.37 -3.26
CA ASN A 195 -0.39 -10.03 -1.92
C ASN A 195 0.84 -9.11 -1.95
N ARG A 196 0.85 -8.12 -1.04
CA ARG A 196 2.05 -7.35 -0.69
C ARG A 196 2.51 -7.71 0.72
N GLN A 197 3.82 -7.89 0.89
CA GLN A 197 4.44 -8.10 2.19
C GLN A 197 4.96 -6.75 2.73
N PRO A 198 4.89 -6.49 4.05
CA PRO A 198 4.31 -7.32 5.11
C PRO A 198 2.76 -7.32 5.11
N SER A 199 2.16 -8.48 5.38
CA SER A 199 0.70 -8.62 5.50
C SER A 199 0.23 -8.24 6.90
N LEU A 200 -0.22 -6.99 7.08
CA LEU A 200 -0.65 -6.46 8.39
C LEU A 200 -2.11 -6.78 8.73
N HIS A 201 -2.94 -6.93 7.71
CA HIS A 201 -4.37 -7.20 7.85
C HIS A 201 -4.87 -8.06 6.70
N ARG A 202 -6.08 -8.63 6.81
CA ARG A 202 -6.62 -9.55 5.79
C ARG A 202 -6.63 -8.97 4.38
N MET A 203 -6.88 -7.66 4.22
CA MET A 203 -6.91 -7.00 2.90
C MET A 203 -5.53 -6.85 2.25
N SER A 204 -4.44 -7.21 2.94
CA SER A 204 -3.10 -7.28 2.33
C SER A 204 -2.98 -8.50 1.39
N ILE A 205 -3.97 -9.40 1.37
CA ILE A 205 -4.15 -10.45 0.37
C ILE A 205 -5.61 -10.42 -0.12
N MET A 206 -5.81 -10.24 -1.42
CA MET A 206 -7.15 -10.23 -2.04
C MET A 206 -7.10 -10.99 -3.36
N ALA A 207 -8.25 -11.44 -3.81
CA ALA A 207 -8.41 -12.09 -5.10
C ALA A 207 -8.63 -11.05 -6.21
N HIS A 208 -7.88 -11.21 -7.29
CA HIS A 208 -8.00 -10.43 -8.52
C HIS A 208 -8.32 -11.36 -9.69
N LYS A 209 -8.87 -10.78 -10.75
CA LYS A 209 -9.07 -11.35 -12.07
C LYS A 209 -7.84 -11.05 -12.91
N VAL A 210 -7.28 -12.05 -13.54
CA VAL A 210 -6.14 -11.88 -14.44
C VAL A 210 -6.57 -11.05 -15.64
N LYS A 211 -5.73 -10.08 -16.01
CA LYS A 211 -5.75 -9.44 -17.32
C LYS A 211 -4.37 -9.61 -17.94
N VAL A 212 -4.24 -10.45 -18.94
CA VAL A 212 -2.94 -10.70 -19.58
C VAL A 212 -2.58 -9.51 -20.45
N LEU A 213 -1.43 -8.91 -20.17
CA LEU A 213 -0.97 -7.71 -20.84
C LEU A 213 0.52 -7.83 -21.22
N PRO A 214 0.97 -7.13 -22.28
CA PRO A 214 2.38 -7.10 -22.63
C PRO A 214 3.18 -6.38 -21.54
N GLY A 215 4.40 -6.83 -21.24
CA GLY A 215 5.26 -6.22 -20.22
C GLY A 215 5.94 -7.26 -19.33
N LYS A 216 6.53 -6.79 -18.22
CA LYS A 216 7.23 -7.64 -17.22
C LYS A 216 6.77 -7.40 -15.78
N THR A 217 5.97 -6.36 -15.55
CA THR A 217 5.48 -5.93 -14.24
C THR A 217 4.05 -6.40 -14.02
N PHE A 218 3.66 -6.55 -12.75
CA PHE A 218 2.24 -6.64 -12.42
C PHE A 218 1.62 -5.25 -12.48
N ARG A 219 0.41 -5.13 -13.04
CA ARG A 219 -0.31 -3.83 -13.06
C ARG A 219 -1.42 -3.81 -12.06
N LEU A 220 -1.49 -2.74 -11.28
CA LEU A 220 -2.49 -2.57 -10.23
C LEU A 220 -3.24 -1.25 -10.43
N HIS A 221 -4.55 -1.30 -10.21
CA HIS A 221 -5.38 -0.11 -10.19
C HIS A 221 -5.06 0.79 -8.98
N LEU A 222 -4.82 2.08 -9.24
CA LEU A 222 -4.37 3.06 -8.24
C LEU A 222 -5.27 3.18 -7.00
N ALA A 223 -6.59 3.05 -7.15
CA ALA A 223 -7.52 3.11 -6.02
C ALA A 223 -7.35 1.94 -5.01
N VAL A 224 -6.69 0.86 -5.43
CA VAL A 224 -6.46 -0.36 -4.64
C VAL A 224 -5.08 -0.35 -3.96
N CYS A 225 -4.29 0.71 -4.12
CA CYS A 225 -3.02 0.87 -3.42
C CYS A 225 -3.16 0.95 -1.88
N PRO A 226 -4.14 1.68 -1.29
CA PRO A 226 -4.22 1.83 0.16
C PRO A 226 -4.40 0.52 0.95
N PRO A 227 -5.23 -0.46 0.53
CA PRO A 227 -5.28 -1.78 1.17
C PRO A 227 -3.95 -2.53 1.19
N TYR A 228 -3.13 -2.40 0.14
CA TYR A 228 -1.82 -3.05 0.11
C TYR A 228 -0.72 -2.21 0.77
N ASN A 229 -1.03 -0.95 1.10
CA ASN A 229 -0.06 0.09 1.42
C ASN A 229 1.06 0.15 0.36
N ALA A 230 0.68 -0.05 -0.91
CA ALA A 230 1.61 -0.18 -2.02
C ALA A 230 1.92 1.19 -2.65
N ASP A 231 3.18 1.37 -3.01
CA ASP A 231 3.65 2.48 -3.85
C ASP A 231 4.30 1.94 -5.13
N PHE A 232 4.91 2.81 -5.92
CA PHE A 232 5.51 2.45 -7.21
C PHE A 232 6.97 2.90 -7.31
N ASP A 233 7.70 2.89 -6.19
CA ASP A 233 9.12 3.28 -6.13
C ASP A 233 10.10 2.13 -6.38
N GLY A 234 9.58 0.93 -6.67
CA GLY A 234 10.33 -0.32 -6.80
C GLY A 234 9.69 -1.50 -6.07
N ASP A 235 8.55 -1.26 -5.41
CA ASP A 235 7.73 -2.26 -4.73
C ASP A 235 7.47 -3.53 -5.57
N GLU A 236 7.57 -4.68 -4.90
CA GLU A 236 7.30 -6.00 -5.47
C GLU A 236 6.11 -6.66 -4.77
N MET A 237 5.28 -7.35 -5.56
CA MET A 237 4.13 -8.09 -5.03
C MET A 237 4.13 -9.55 -5.51
N ASN A 238 3.50 -10.39 -4.71
CA ASN A 238 3.36 -11.82 -4.95
C ASN A 238 2.00 -12.12 -5.56
N LEU A 239 1.99 -13.04 -6.53
CA LEU A 239 0.82 -13.59 -7.16
C LEU A 239 0.79 -15.10 -6.92
N HIS A 240 -0.35 -15.64 -6.49
CA HIS A 240 -0.57 -17.07 -6.29
C HIS A 240 -1.78 -17.51 -7.10
N VAL A 241 -1.71 -18.67 -7.74
CA VAL A 241 -2.79 -19.21 -8.56
C VAL A 241 -3.43 -20.41 -7.86
N PRO A 242 -4.64 -20.26 -7.27
CA PRO A 242 -5.36 -21.39 -6.68
C PRO A 242 -5.66 -22.45 -7.74
N GLN A 243 -5.30 -23.70 -7.45
CA GLN A 243 -5.39 -24.80 -8.42
C GLN A 243 -6.76 -25.48 -8.40
N SER A 244 -7.30 -25.80 -7.22
CA SER A 244 -8.60 -26.45 -7.09
C SER A 244 -9.74 -25.51 -7.50
N VAL A 245 -10.82 -26.09 -8.03
CA VAL A 245 -12.03 -25.33 -8.40
C VAL A 245 -12.66 -24.71 -7.15
N GLU A 246 -12.68 -25.44 -6.04
CA GLU A 246 -13.20 -24.98 -4.75
C GLU A 246 -12.46 -23.74 -4.24
N ALA A 247 -11.12 -23.75 -4.23
CA ALA A 247 -10.33 -22.61 -3.78
C ALA A 247 -10.48 -21.39 -4.70
N ARG A 248 -10.64 -21.60 -6.01
CA ARG A 248 -10.95 -20.50 -6.96
C ARG A 248 -12.34 -19.92 -6.71
N ALA A 249 -13.33 -20.76 -6.45
CA ALA A 249 -14.69 -20.33 -6.14
C ALA A 249 -14.74 -19.56 -4.81
N GLU A 250 -14.09 -20.07 -3.78
CA GLU A 250 -13.95 -19.41 -2.47
C GLU A 250 -13.27 -18.05 -2.62
N ALA A 251 -12.12 -18.00 -3.30
CA ALA A 251 -11.41 -16.74 -3.54
C ALA A 251 -12.26 -15.73 -4.33
N LYS A 252 -13.02 -16.19 -5.34
CA LYS A 252 -13.90 -15.33 -6.14
C LYS A 252 -15.06 -14.75 -5.33
N LEU A 253 -15.65 -15.54 -4.44
CA LEU A 253 -16.83 -15.12 -3.67
C LEU A 253 -16.44 -14.32 -2.43
N LEU A 254 -15.39 -14.73 -1.73
CA LEU A 254 -15.03 -14.18 -0.43
C LEU A 254 -13.90 -13.17 -0.47
N LEU A 255 -12.98 -13.26 -1.44
CA LEU A 255 -11.73 -12.49 -1.43
C LEU A 255 -11.62 -11.46 -2.55
N LEU A 256 -12.60 -11.36 -3.44
CA LEU A 256 -12.56 -10.41 -4.56
C LEU A 256 -12.44 -8.97 -4.04
N VAL A 257 -11.66 -8.13 -4.74
CA VAL A 257 -11.32 -6.77 -4.30
C VAL A 257 -12.56 -5.91 -3.99
N GLN A 258 -13.57 -5.95 -4.86
CA GLN A 258 -14.80 -5.18 -4.66
C GLN A 258 -15.51 -5.50 -3.33
N GLU A 259 -15.40 -6.74 -2.84
CA GLU A 259 -16.02 -7.15 -1.58
C GLU A 259 -15.27 -6.60 -0.35
N HIS A 260 -14.13 -5.95 -0.58
CA HIS A 260 -13.26 -5.34 0.42
C HIS A 260 -13.10 -3.82 0.24
N ILE A 261 -14.04 -3.16 -0.46
CA ILE A 261 -14.05 -1.70 -0.53
C ILE A 261 -14.14 -1.10 0.87
N LEU A 262 -14.97 -1.66 1.75
CA LEU A 262 -15.14 -1.22 3.14
C LEU A 262 -14.17 -1.93 4.08
N SER A 263 -13.47 -1.15 4.90
CA SER A 263 -12.53 -1.67 5.89
C SER A 263 -13.23 -2.30 7.08
N PRO A 264 -12.85 -3.51 7.52
CA PRO A 264 -13.41 -4.12 8.73
C PRO A 264 -13.01 -3.38 10.01
N ARG A 265 -11.99 -2.50 9.97
CA ARG A 265 -11.49 -1.79 11.16
C ARG A 265 -12.43 -0.67 11.63
N TYR A 266 -13.03 0.07 10.71
CA TYR A 266 -13.79 1.29 11.01
C TYR A 266 -15.03 1.46 10.12
N GLY A 267 -15.34 0.50 9.26
CA GLY A 267 -16.54 0.49 8.43
C GLY A 267 -16.53 1.44 7.22
N GLY A 268 -15.52 2.29 7.05
CA GLY A 268 -15.43 3.21 5.91
C GLY A 268 -14.65 2.64 4.71
N PRO A 269 -14.72 3.30 3.53
CA PRO A 269 -14.09 2.84 2.30
C PRO A 269 -12.57 3.01 2.37
N ILE A 270 -11.82 1.91 2.34
CA ILE A 270 -10.35 1.94 2.22
C ILE A 270 -9.90 2.07 0.76
N ILE A 271 -10.70 1.57 -0.18
CA ILE A 271 -10.52 1.76 -1.63
C ILE A 271 -11.28 3.04 -2.02
N GLY A 272 -10.62 3.95 -2.73
CA GLY A 272 -11.22 5.21 -3.15
C GLY A 272 -10.27 6.10 -3.93
N GLY A 273 -10.71 7.33 -4.18
CA GLY A 273 -9.94 8.36 -4.89
C GLY A 273 -8.67 8.73 -4.13
N ILE A 274 -7.58 8.85 -4.86
CA ILE A 274 -6.28 9.33 -4.38
C ILE A 274 -5.74 10.34 -5.39
N GLN A 275 -4.97 11.31 -4.91
CA GLN A 275 -4.15 12.22 -5.72
C GLN A 275 -4.90 12.73 -6.98
N ASP A 276 -4.50 12.30 -8.17
CA ASP A 276 -5.04 12.72 -9.46
C ASP A 276 -6.56 12.52 -9.58
N TYR A 277 -7.13 11.46 -9.02
CA TYR A 277 -8.58 11.28 -9.02
C TYR A 277 -9.30 12.40 -8.27
N ILE A 278 -8.71 12.89 -7.18
CA ILE A 278 -9.25 13.98 -6.37
C ILE A 278 -9.13 15.31 -7.13
N SER A 279 -7.95 15.60 -7.69
CA SER A 279 -7.73 16.82 -8.48
C SER A 279 -8.64 16.87 -9.71
N GLY A 280 -8.75 15.76 -10.44
CA GLY A 280 -9.61 15.65 -11.62
C GLY A 280 -11.09 15.76 -11.27
N ALA A 281 -11.53 15.17 -10.16
CA ALA A 281 -12.90 15.31 -9.68
C ALA A 281 -13.24 16.75 -9.32
N TYR A 282 -12.34 17.44 -8.60
CA TYR A 282 -12.52 18.83 -8.22
C TYR A 282 -12.61 19.74 -9.45
N ILE A 283 -11.66 19.62 -10.37
CA ILE A 283 -11.63 20.41 -11.61
C ILE A 283 -12.87 20.17 -12.45
N LEU A 284 -13.29 18.91 -12.60
CA LEU A 284 -14.48 18.58 -13.39
C LEU A 284 -15.73 19.19 -12.77
N THR A 285 -15.91 19.05 -11.46
CA THR A 285 -17.17 19.41 -10.78
C THR A 285 -17.24 20.85 -10.31
N SER A 286 -16.18 21.65 -10.46
CA SER A 286 -16.18 23.07 -10.15
C SER A 286 -17.20 23.86 -10.99
N LYS A 287 -17.90 24.84 -10.38
CA LYS A 287 -18.83 25.77 -11.08
C LYS A 287 -18.25 26.42 -12.35
N GLY A 288 -16.94 26.72 -12.36
CA GLY A 288 -16.25 27.33 -13.50
C GLY A 288 -16.01 26.39 -14.71
N THR A 289 -16.41 25.13 -14.65
CA THR A 289 -16.12 24.14 -15.69
C THR A 289 -17.27 24.03 -16.69
N LEU A 290 -17.08 24.67 -17.85
CA LEU A 290 -17.95 24.59 -19.02
C LEU A 290 -17.35 23.66 -20.07
N LEU A 291 -18.14 22.71 -20.55
CA LEU A 291 -17.71 21.66 -21.47
C LEU A 291 -18.47 21.78 -22.78
N THR A 292 -17.76 21.68 -23.90
CA THR A 292 -18.37 21.60 -25.22
C THR A 292 -18.92 20.20 -25.48
N LYS A 293 -19.75 20.05 -26.52
CA LYS A 293 -20.28 18.72 -26.90
C LYS A 293 -19.15 17.71 -27.19
N GLU A 294 -18.06 18.15 -27.80
CA GLU A 294 -16.91 17.30 -28.10
C GLU A 294 -16.20 16.84 -26.83
N ASP A 295 -16.00 17.74 -25.86
CA ASP A 295 -15.43 17.38 -24.56
C ASP A 295 -16.29 16.33 -23.85
N VAL A 296 -17.61 16.53 -23.85
CA VAL A 296 -18.54 15.59 -23.20
C VAL A 296 -18.44 14.20 -23.82
N ILE A 297 -18.41 14.10 -25.15
CA ILE A 297 -18.33 12.80 -25.84
C ILE A 297 -17.02 12.09 -25.49
N ASP A 298 -15.89 12.81 -25.49
CA ASP A 298 -14.58 12.25 -25.13
C ASP A 298 -14.53 11.77 -23.66
N LEU A 299 -15.06 12.57 -22.73
CA LEU A 299 -15.11 12.23 -21.31
C LEU A 299 -16.01 11.02 -21.03
N LEU A 300 -17.20 10.98 -21.64
CA LEU A 300 -18.13 9.86 -21.49
C LEU A 300 -17.62 8.59 -22.16
N ALA A 301 -16.89 8.71 -23.28
CA ALA A 301 -16.24 7.58 -23.92
C ALA A 301 -15.14 6.97 -23.02
N ALA A 302 -14.32 7.80 -22.37
CA ALA A 302 -13.33 7.34 -21.40
C ALA A 302 -13.97 6.58 -20.21
N ALA A 303 -15.14 7.05 -19.78
CA ALA A 303 -15.93 6.45 -18.72
C ALA A 303 -16.80 5.26 -19.17
N ARG A 304 -16.68 4.81 -20.44
CA ARG A 304 -17.48 3.71 -21.03
C ARG A 304 -18.99 3.89 -20.83
N TYR A 305 -19.47 5.13 -20.85
CA TYR A 305 -20.89 5.43 -20.68
C TYR A 305 -21.69 4.93 -21.88
N VAL A 306 -22.81 4.26 -21.60
CA VAL A 306 -23.77 3.82 -22.61
C VAL A 306 -25.11 4.44 -22.28
N GLY A 307 -25.54 5.41 -23.09
CA GLY A 307 -26.80 6.11 -22.88
C GLY A 307 -26.94 7.35 -23.75
N PRO A 308 -28.09 8.03 -23.69
CA PRO A 308 -28.30 9.28 -24.41
C PRO A 308 -27.44 10.39 -23.79
N LEU A 309 -27.00 11.33 -24.63
CA LEU A 309 -26.35 12.55 -24.17
C LEU A 309 -27.37 13.40 -23.38
N PRO A 310 -27.03 13.91 -22.18
CA PRO A 310 -27.92 14.82 -21.47
C PRO A 310 -28.12 16.12 -22.24
N GLU A 311 -29.21 16.83 -21.95
CA GLU A 311 -29.40 18.18 -22.45
C GLU A 311 -28.39 19.15 -21.80
N PRO A 312 -27.88 20.15 -22.56
CA PRO A 312 -26.90 21.10 -22.04
C PRO A 312 -27.52 21.94 -20.92
N ALA A 313 -26.79 22.15 -19.82
CA ALA A 313 -27.21 23.05 -18.74
C ALA A 313 -27.39 24.50 -19.22
N ILE A 314 -26.56 24.93 -20.16
CA ILE A 314 -26.56 26.30 -20.70
C ILE A 314 -26.84 26.19 -22.20
N ILE A 315 -27.92 26.81 -22.64
CA ILE A 315 -28.38 26.75 -24.05
C ILE A 315 -27.89 27.97 -24.84
N SER A 316 -27.76 29.13 -24.19
CA SER A 316 -27.39 30.41 -24.78
C SER A 316 -26.29 31.08 -23.95
N PRO A 317 -25.28 31.76 -24.54
CA PRO A 317 -25.11 32.06 -25.97
C PRO A 317 -24.60 30.88 -26.82
N LYS A 318 -24.03 29.84 -26.18
CA LYS A 318 -23.64 28.58 -26.79
C LYS A 318 -24.07 27.43 -25.89
N LYS A 319 -24.22 26.25 -26.49
CA LYS A 319 -24.56 25.02 -25.75
C LYS A 319 -23.35 24.53 -24.95
N TYR A 320 -23.46 24.57 -23.62
CA TYR A 320 -22.46 24.06 -22.70
C TYR A 320 -23.07 23.09 -21.69
N TRP A 321 -22.26 22.08 -21.35
CA TRP A 321 -22.53 21.14 -20.27
C TRP A 321 -21.64 21.47 -19.08
N THR A 322 -22.06 21.04 -17.89
CA THR A 322 -21.25 21.15 -16.69
C THR A 322 -20.69 19.79 -16.29
N GLY A 323 -19.54 19.76 -15.62
CA GLY A 323 -19.02 18.48 -15.13
C GLY A 323 -19.90 17.86 -14.04
N LYS A 324 -20.66 18.67 -13.29
CA LYS A 324 -21.68 18.18 -12.36
C LYS A 324 -22.74 17.33 -13.06
N GLN A 325 -23.21 17.75 -14.25
CA GLN A 325 -24.15 16.96 -15.05
C GLN A 325 -23.55 15.62 -15.46
N LEU A 326 -22.27 15.59 -15.84
CA LEU A 326 -21.62 14.34 -16.27
C LEU A 326 -21.50 13.34 -15.14
N VAL A 327 -21.07 13.76 -13.95
CA VAL A 327 -21.01 12.85 -12.79
C VAL A 327 -22.41 12.35 -12.40
N SER A 328 -23.44 13.21 -12.51
CA SER A 328 -24.84 12.84 -12.23
C SER A 328 -25.39 11.72 -13.11
N LEU A 329 -24.79 11.46 -14.28
CA LEU A 329 -25.19 10.34 -15.14
C LEU A 329 -24.87 8.97 -14.52
N PHE A 330 -23.86 8.92 -13.65
CA PHE A 330 -23.40 7.69 -13.00
C PHE A 330 -24.02 7.48 -11.63
N LEU A 331 -24.82 8.43 -11.13
CA LEU A 331 -25.48 8.31 -9.83
C LEU A 331 -26.87 7.67 -9.98
N PRO A 332 -27.28 6.80 -9.04
CA PRO A 332 -28.64 6.27 -9.00
C PRO A 332 -29.67 7.38 -8.81
N LYS A 333 -30.83 7.28 -9.48
CA LYS A 333 -31.83 8.36 -9.55
C LYS A 333 -32.59 8.61 -8.25
N ASP A 334 -32.44 7.74 -7.27
CA ASP A 334 -32.99 7.85 -5.92
C ASP A 334 -31.94 8.26 -4.88
N PHE A 335 -30.68 8.45 -5.28
CA PHE A 335 -29.59 8.78 -4.36
C PHE A 335 -29.67 10.24 -3.90
N ASN A 336 -29.53 10.45 -2.59
CA ASN A 336 -29.53 11.77 -1.97
C ASN A 336 -28.34 11.88 -1.01
N TYR A 337 -27.62 12.99 -1.05
CA TYR A 337 -26.48 13.24 -0.17
C TYR A 337 -26.32 14.73 0.11
N ARG A 338 -25.94 15.05 1.34
CA ARG A 338 -25.54 16.40 1.74
C ARG A 338 -24.31 16.34 2.63
N GLY A 339 -23.34 17.20 2.38
CA GLY A 339 -22.17 17.28 3.23
C GLY A 339 -21.13 18.29 2.74
N PRO A 340 -20.22 18.74 3.63
CA PRO A 340 -19.17 19.67 3.25
C PRO A 340 -18.09 18.97 2.43
N SER A 341 -17.57 19.67 1.42
CA SER A 341 -16.35 19.26 0.70
C SER A 341 -15.12 19.45 1.61
N ASN A 342 -13.98 18.87 1.24
CA ASN A 342 -12.70 19.11 1.89
C ASN A 342 -12.28 20.59 1.82
N ILE A 343 -12.59 21.25 0.70
CA ILE A 343 -12.29 22.68 0.52
C ILE A 343 -13.07 23.61 1.47
N SER A 344 -14.19 23.15 2.07
CA SER A 344 -15.05 23.95 2.96
C SER A 344 -14.35 24.21 4.31
N THR A 345 -13.40 25.15 4.31
CA THR A 345 -12.58 25.54 5.44
C THR A 345 -12.18 27.02 5.34
N GLY A 346 -12.04 27.69 6.48
CA GLY A 346 -11.63 29.11 6.52
C GLY A 346 -12.57 30.00 5.71
N LEU A 347 -12.00 30.80 4.80
CA LEU A 347 -12.76 31.73 3.93
C LEU A 347 -13.72 31.03 2.97
N LEU A 348 -13.46 29.77 2.62
CA LEU A 348 -14.27 28.97 1.69
C LEU A 348 -15.32 28.11 2.41
N LYS A 349 -15.48 28.29 3.73
CA LYS A 349 -16.42 27.51 4.52
C LYS A 349 -17.86 27.88 4.14
N CYS A 350 -18.65 26.86 3.88
CA CYS A 350 -20.10 26.92 3.75
C CYS A 350 -20.72 25.88 4.68
N ASP A 351 -21.73 26.29 5.44
CA ASP A 351 -22.47 25.44 6.38
C ASP A 351 -23.93 25.21 5.94
N ASP A 352 -24.39 25.91 4.91
CA ASP A 352 -25.76 25.90 4.40
C ASP A 352 -25.86 25.59 2.90
N ASP A 353 -27.10 25.50 2.42
CA ASP A 353 -27.42 25.25 1.02
C ASP A 353 -27.11 26.46 0.11
N GLU A 354 -26.83 27.66 0.65
CA GLU A 354 -26.55 28.87 -0.13
C GLU A 354 -25.04 29.14 -0.20
N CYS A 355 -24.31 28.21 -0.81
CA CYS A 355 -22.86 28.31 -0.85
C CYS A 355 -22.34 29.07 -2.09
N PHE A 356 -21.87 30.30 -1.87
CA PHE A 356 -21.18 31.08 -2.92
C PHE A 356 -19.97 30.32 -3.49
N TRP A 357 -19.17 29.72 -2.60
CA TRP A 357 -17.88 29.08 -2.92
C TRP A 357 -17.97 27.65 -3.48
N ASP A 358 -19.18 27.11 -3.69
CA ASP A 358 -19.36 25.74 -4.22
C ASP A 358 -18.68 24.64 -3.38
N SER A 359 -18.55 24.87 -2.07
CA SER A 359 -17.84 23.98 -1.15
C SER A 359 -18.77 23.06 -0.35
N TYR A 360 -20.09 23.12 -0.56
CA TYR A 360 -21.07 22.24 0.08
C TYR A 360 -21.77 21.35 -0.96
N ILE A 361 -21.67 20.03 -0.79
CA ILE A 361 -22.18 19.04 -1.75
C ILE A 361 -23.66 18.81 -1.50
N ILE A 362 -24.46 18.98 -2.55
CA ILE A 362 -25.90 18.69 -2.56
C ILE A 362 -26.22 17.80 -3.75
N ILE A 363 -26.60 16.57 -3.45
CA ILE A 363 -27.10 15.60 -4.43
C ILE A 363 -28.55 15.30 -4.09
N LYS A 364 -29.44 15.49 -5.07
CA LYS A 364 -30.86 15.13 -4.94
C LYS A 364 -31.27 14.28 -6.13
N ASN A 365 -31.89 13.14 -5.85
CA ASN A 365 -32.38 12.20 -6.88
C ASN A 365 -31.33 11.88 -7.97
N GLY A 366 -30.10 11.61 -7.53
CA GLY A 366 -28.97 11.30 -8.41
C GLY A 366 -28.43 12.48 -9.24
N ALA A 367 -28.89 13.71 -8.99
CA ALA A 367 -28.36 14.91 -9.63
C ALA A 367 -27.46 15.67 -8.65
N LEU A 368 -26.20 15.87 -9.01
CA LEU A 368 -25.26 16.76 -8.32
C LEU A 368 -25.62 18.21 -8.67
N LEU A 369 -26.28 18.88 -7.74
CA LEU A 369 -26.77 20.24 -7.90
C LEU A 369 -25.67 21.24 -7.54
N GLU A 370 -25.05 21.05 -6.38
CA GLU A 370 -24.06 21.97 -5.81
C GLU A 370 -22.89 21.21 -5.19
N GLY A 371 -21.78 21.92 -5.03
CA GLY A 371 -20.57 21.41 -4.42
C GLY A 371 -19.57 20.86 -5.42
N VAL A 372 -18.38 20.58 -4.90
CA VAL A 372 -17.29 19.94 -5.63
C VAL A 372 -16.99 18.57 -5.04
N ILE A 373 -16.62 17.63 -5.90
CA ILE A 373 -16.17 16.32 -5.47
C ILE A 373 -14.67 16.39 -5.21
N ASP A 374 -14.28 16.16 -3.97
CA ASP A 374 -12.87 16.12 -3.56
C ASP A 374 -12.59 14.93 -2.61
N LYS A 375 -11.53 15.01 -1.82
CA LYS A 375 -11.16 13.94 -0.89
C LYS A 375 -12.32 13.53 0.01
N LYS A 376 -13.11 14.46 0.58
CA LYS A 376 -14.19 14.08 1.51
C LYS A 376 -15.32 13.32 0.82
N ALA A 377 -15.50 13.50 -0.49
CA ALA A 377 -16.57 12.86 -1.24
C ALA A 377 -16.19 11.44 -1.71
N ILE A 378 -15.02 11.26 -2.30
CA ILE A 378 -14.62 10.01 -2.97
C ILE A 378 -13.31 9.41 -2.43
N GLY A 379 -12.62 10.10 -1.53
CA GLY A 379 -11.28 9.76 -1.10
C GLY A 379 -11.21 8.45 -0.32
N SER A 380 -10.10 7.73 -0.45
CA SER A 380 -9.80 6.59 0.41
C SER A 380 -9.77 7.01 1.88
N GLN A 381 -10.22 6.12 2.77
CA GLN A 381 -10.25 6.29 4.23
C GLN A 381 -11.19 7.41 4.71
N GLN A 382 -12.22 7.75 3.96
CA GLN A 382 -13.21 8.76 4.33
C GLN A 382 -14.53 8.09 4.73
N PRO A 383 -14.77 7.87 6.04
CA PRO A 383 -16.07 7.41 6.53
C PRO A 383 -17.14 8.47 6.25
N GLU A 384 -18.39 8.03 6.17
CA GLU A 384 -19.58 8.89 5.89
C GLU A 384 -19.46 9.79 4.63
N SER A 385 -18.54 9.45 3.73
CA SER A 385 -18.38 10.12 2.44
C SER A 385 -19.48 9.77 1.45
N MET A 386 -19.68 10.60 0.43
CA MET A 386 -20.58 10.31 -0.68
C MET A 386 -20.36 8.90 -1.25
N PHE A 387 -19.10 8.52 -1.50
CA PHE A 387 -18.77 7.20 -2.02
C PHE A 387 -19.10 6.08 -1.02
N HIS A 388 -18.90 6.31 0.28
CA HIS A 388 -19.29 5.35 1.31
C HIS A 388 -20.80 5.07 1.30
N HIS A 389 -21.63 6.12 1.19
CA HIS A 389 -23.09 5.97 1.08
C HIS A 389 -23.49 5.20 -0.17
N LEU A 390 -22.89 5.53 -1.34
CA LEU A 390 -23.13 4.80 -2.58
C LEU A 390 -22.84 3.30 -2.44
N VAL A 391 -21.71 2.93 -1.82
CA VAL A 391 -21.33 1.52 -1.62
C VAL A 391 -22.28 0.82 -0.65
N ARG A 392 -22.71 1.50 0.41
CA ARG A 392 -23.60 0.90 1.43
C ARG A 392 -25.03 0.71 0.93
N GLU A 393 -25.56 1.64 0.16
CA GLU A 393 -26.95 1.64 -0.29
C GLU A 393 -27.15 0.80 -1.56
N TYR A 394 -26.20 0.83 -2.49
CA TYR A 394 -26.31 0.17 -3.80
C TYR A 394 -25.38 -1.06 -3.96
N GLY A 395 -24.54 -1.33 -2.96
CA GLY A 395 -23.69 -2.52 -2.89
C GLY A 395 -22.31 -2.36 -3.54
N ASN A 396 -21.46 -3.33 -3.22
CA ASN A 396 -20.05 -3.37 -3.61
C ASN A 396 -19.82 -3.39 -5.14
N SER A 397 -20.70 -4.07 -5.87
CA SER A 397 -20.62 -4.14 -7.34
C SER A 397 -20.85 -2.77 -7.99
N PHE A 398 -21.77 -1.96 -7.45
CA PHE A 398 -21.96 -0.59 -7.90
C PHE A 398 -20.75 0.28 -7.54
N GLY A 399 -20.19 0.11 -6.34
CA GLY A 399 -18.94 0.78 -5.94
C GLY A 399 -17.78 0.51 -6.90
N ALA A 400 -17.60 -0.75 -7.30
CA ALA A 400 -16.60 -1.14 -8.29
C ALA A 400 -16.86 -0.50 -9.66
N TYR A 401 -18.12 -0.55 -10.13
CA TYR A 401 -18.54 0.12 -11.37
C TYR A 401 -18.26 1.62 -11.32
N PHE A 402 -18.58 2.29 -10.22
CA PHE A 402 -18.36 3.72 -10.06
C PHE A 402 -16.88 4.07 -10.17
N ILE A 403 -15.99 3.34 -9.48
CA ILE A 403 -14.55 3.54 -9.58
C ILE A 403 -14.06 3.28 -11.02
N ASP A 404 -14.37 2.12 -11.59
CA ASP A 404 -13.85 1.69 -12.89
C ASP A 404 -14.24 2.63 -14.05
N ASN A 405 -15.36 3.36 -13.93
CA ASN A 405 -15.87 4.23 -14.99
C ASN A 405 -15.66 5.71 -14.67
N VAL A 406 -16.12 6.19 -13.51
CA VAL A 406 -16.10 7.62 -13.18
C VAL A 406 -14.67 8.11 -12.95
N PHE A 407 -13.80 7.29 -12.35
CA PHE A 407 -12.43 7.75 -12.08
C PHE A 407 -11.60 7.91 -13.36
N ARG A 408 -11.90 7.14 -14.41
CA ARG A 408 -11.28 7.33 -15.73
C ARG A 408 -11.67 8.65 -16.36
N MET A 409 -12.91 9.09 -16.14
CA MET A 409 -13.34 10.42 -16.53
C MET A 409 -12.49 11.49 -15.85
N PHE A 410 -12.21 11.36 -14.55
CA PHE A 410 -11.38 12.30 -13.81
C PHE A 410 -9.95 12.38 -14.34
N ILE A 411 -9.35 11.23 -14.68
CA ILE A 411 -8.03 11.20 -15.32
C ILE A 411 -8.08 11.87 -16.70
N ARG A 412 -9.10 11.58 -17.51
CA ARG A 412 -9.25 12.17 -18.84
C ARG A 412 -9.40 13.69 -18.81
N VAL A 413 -10.07 14.22 -17.79
CA VAL A 413 -10.16 15.69 -17.57
C VAL A 413 -8.78 16.30 -17.34
N LEU A 414 -7.94 15.65 -16.52
CA LEU A 414 -6.59 16.12 -16.26
C LEU A 414 -5.71 16.08 -17.52
N GLU A 415 -5.81 15.00 -18.31
CA GLU A 415 -5.10 14.88 -19.60
C GLU A 415 -5.46 16.02 -20.56
N ARG A 416 -6.74 16.44 -20.60
CA ARG A 416 -7.21 17.51 -21.48
C ARG A 416 -6.85 18.92 -20.99
N ARG A 417 -7.10 19.21 -19.71
CA ARG A 417 -6.86 20.56 -19.16
C ARG A 417 -5.39 20.83 -18.90
N GLY A 418 -4.61 19.80 -18.59
CA GLY A 418 -3.30 19.94 -17.99
C GLY A 418 -3.41 20.33 -16.51
N PHE A 419 -2.59 19.69 -15.69
CA PHE A 419 -2.44 20.01 -14.27
C PHE A 419 -0.98 19.83 -13.91
N THR A 420 -0.32 20.89 -13.45
CA THR A 420 1.13 20.92 -13.25
C THR A 420 1.48 21.75 -12.02
N MET A 421 2.72 21.76 -11.58
CA MET A 421 3.15 22.64 -10.49
C MET A 421 4.40 23.37 -10.92
N THR A 422 4.43 24.67 -10.64
CA THR A 422 5.51 25.60 -10.96
C THR A 422 6.11 26.17 -9.69
N TYR A 423 7.27 26.81 -9.81
CA TYR A 423 7.87 27.53 -8.69
C TYR A 423 6.97 28.69 -8.22
N ASP A 424 6.33 29.39 -9.16
CA ASP A 424 5.48 30.55 -8.86
C ASP A 424 4.24 30.18 -8.01
N ASP A 425 3.81 28.92 -8.02
CA ASP A 425 2.69 28.44 -7.19
C ASP A 425 2.98 28.51 -5.67
N VAL A 426 4.26 28.64 -5.27
CA VAL A 426 4.69 28.75 -3.87
C VAL A 426 5.40 30.07 -3.56
N VAL A 427 5.59 30.94 -4.55
CA VAL A 427 6.21 32.25 -4.36
C VAL A 427 5.19 33.21 -3.77
N ILE A 428 5.59 33.89 -2.68
CA ILE A 428 4.79 34.94 -2.05
C ILE A 428 5.35 36.32 -2.44
N PRO A 429 4.48 37.35 -2.51
CA PRO A 429 4.93 38.71 -2.80
C PRO A 429 5.75 39.29 -1.64
N LYS A 430 6.64 40.24 -1.92
CA LYS A 430 7.47 40.91 -0.90
C LYS A 430 6.69 41.51 0.27
N GLN A 431 5.46 41.99 0.02
CA GLN A 431 4.57 42.48 1.08
C GLN A 431 4.24 41.39 2.10
N ALA A 432 3.97 40.17 1.63
CA ALA A 432 3.72 39.02 2.49
C ALA A 432 5.00 38.61 3.26
N GLU A 433 6.17 38.66 2.60
CA GLU A 433 7.46 38.42 3.27
C GLU A 433 7.72 39.43 4.39
N GLU A 434 7.44 40.72 4.17
CA GLU A 434 7.57 41.77 5.19
C GLU A 434 6.60 41.54 6.37
N GLU A 435 5.35 41.18 6.08
CA GLU A 435 4.38 40.81 7.11
C GLU A 435 4.85 39.59 7.93
N ILE A 436 5.29 38.52 7.27
CA ILE A 436 5.81 37.32 7.94
C ILE A 436 7.05 37.63 8.78
N ASN A 437 7.98 38.43 8.26
CA ASN A 437 9.16 38.88 9.01
C ASN A 437 8.77 39.68 10.26
N SER A 438 7.73 40.52 10.18
CA SER A 438 7.23 41.25 11.34
C SER A 438 6.68 40.32 12.44
N VAL A 439 6.01 39.23 12.05
CA VAL A 439 5.53 38.18 12.98
C VAL A 439 6.72 37.45 13.61
N MET A 440 7.74 37.10 12.82
CA MET A 440 8.94 36.41 13.32
C MET A 440 9.73 37.28 14.31
N VAL A 441 9.85 38.58 14.05
CA VAL A 441 10.52 39.51 14.99
C VAL A 441 9.78 39.56 16.32
N LYS A 442 8.45 39.71 16.31
CA LYS A 442 7.63 39.67 17.53
C LYS A 442 7.78 38.35 18.29
N ALA A 443 7.82 37.23 17.57
CA ALA A 443 8.03 35.91 18.17
C ALA A 443 9.42 35.79 18.82
N TYR A 444 10.47 36.33 18.21
CA TYR A 444 11.81 36.34 18.80
C TYR A 444 11.92 37.26 20.02
N GLU A 445 11.24 38.39 20.03
CA GLU A 445 11.16 39.28 21.20
C GLU A 445 10.45 38.60 22.37
N GLU A 446 9.32 37.95 22.13
CA GLU A 446 8.58 37.23 23.19
C GLU A 446 9.37 35.99 23.68
N ALA A 447 10.04 35.28 22.78
CA ALA A 447 10.95 34.19 23.17
C ALA A 447 12.08 34.68 24.09
N LYS A 448 12.66 35.84 23.77
CA LYS A 448 13.70 36.47 24.60
C LYS A 448 13.14 36.85 25.97
N ARG A 449 11.94 37.44 26.02
CA ARG A 449 11.27 37.78 27.28
C ARG A 449 11.05 36.55 28.18
N LEU A 450 10.62 35.42 27.62
CA LEU A 450 10.45 34.17 28.37
C LEU A 450 11.78 33.64 28.93
N ILE A 451 12.85 33.72 28.15
CA ILE A 451 14.19 33.35 28.59
C ILE A 451 14.65 34.24 29.75
N GLU A 452 14.45 35.57 29.64
CA GLU A 452 14.78 36.52 30.71
C GLU A 452 13.94 36.31 31.97
N LEU A 453 12.66 35.94 31.85
CA LEU A 453 11.81 35.60 33.00
C LEU A 453 12.32 34.36 33.74
N LYS A 454 12.81 33.35 33.01
CA LYS A 454 13.48 32.19 33.62
C LYS A 454 14.75 32.62 34.36
N GLU A 455 15.59 33.44 33.75
CA GLU A 455 16.84 33.91 34.36
C GLU A 455 16.59 34.73 35.63
N LYS A 456 15.50 35.50 35.68
CA LYS A 456 15.05 36.25 36.86
C LYS A 456 14.31 35.41 37.91
N GLY A 457 14.09 34.11 37.65
CA GLY A 457 13.33 33.23 38.54
C GLY A 457 11.84 33.55 38.66
N ALA A 458 11.29 34.36 37.74
CA ALA A 458 9.90 34.81 37.74
C ALA A 458 8.99 33.96 36.83
N LEU A 459 9.51 32.88 36.26
CA LEU A 459 8.74 31.99 35.38
C LEU A 459 7.88 31.03 36.22
N GLU A 460 6.56 31.14 36.07
CA GLU A 460 5.62 30.25 36.74
C GLU A 460 5.71 28.81 36.18
N PRO A 461 5.96 27.79 37.02
CA PRO A 461 6.11 26.42 36.57
C PRO A 461 4.76 25.84 36.11
N VAL A 462 4.79 25.09 35.01
CA VAL A 462 3.65 24.26 34.61
C VAL A 462 3.53 23.08 35.59
N PRO A 463 2.31 22.72 36.06
CA PRO A 463 2.13 21.64 37.01
C PRO A 463 2.80 20.33 36.56
N GLY A 464 3.60 19.72 37.45
CA GLY A 464 4.27 18.45 37.20
C GLY A 464 5.49 18.52 36.27
N ARG A 465 5.96 19.72 35.91
CA ARG A 465 7.15 19.94 35.08
C ARG A 465 8.18 20.79 35.81
N SER A 466 9.44 20.55 35.50
CA SER A 466 10.54 21.41 35.94
C SER A 466 10.43 22.79 35.30
N ILE A 467 11.11 23.79 35.88
CA ILE A 467 11.19 25.15 35.32
C ILE A 467 11.84 25.12 33.93
N GLU A 468 12.78 24.19 33.70
CA GLU A 468 13.45 24.05 32.40
C GLU A 468 12.51 23.52 31.33
N GLU A 469 11.79 22.44 31.62
CA GLU A 469 10.76 21.90 30.73
C GLU A 469 9.64 22.92 30.52
N THR A 470 9.28 23.69 31.55
CA THR A 470 8.27 24.75 31.45
C THR A 470 8.66 25.79 30.43
N LEU A 471 9.91 26.27 30.46
CA LEU A 471 10.40 27.22 29.46
C LEU A 471 10.31 26.63 28.05
N GLU A 472 10.78 25.39 27.86
CA GLU A 472 10.77 24.72 26.56
C GLU A 472 9.34 24.54 26.02
N ILE A 473 8.39 24.12 26.88
CA ILE A 473 6.98 24.00 26.52
C ILE A 473 6.42 25.36 26.09
N ARG A 474 6.57 26.41 26.92
CA ARG A 474 6.03 27.73 26.58
C ARG A 474 6.63 28.29 25.29
N LEU A 475 7.95 28.14 25.09
CA LEU A 475 8.61 28.56 23.84
C LEU A 475 8.06 27.81 22.63
N MET A 476 7.95 26.49 22.68
CA MET A 476 7.45 25.70 21.55
C MET A 476 5.98 25.98 21.27
N ASP A 477 5.15 25.99 22.31
CA ASP A 477 3.70 25.95 22.18
C ASP A 477 3.03 27.32 22.08
N GLU A 478 3.50 28.28 22.88
CA GLU A 478 2.86 29.60 23.00
C GLU A 478 3.45 30.60 22.02
N VAL A 479 4.72 30.45 21.64
CA VAL A 479 5.45 31.41 20.80
C VAL A 479 5.68 30.84 19.40
N LEU A 480 6.50 29.80 19.28
CA LEU A 480 7.02 29.35 18.00
C LEU A 480 5.97 28.66 17.12
N ARG A 481 5.09 27.85 17.72
CA ARG A 481 3.97 27.25 17.00
C ARG A 481 2.98 28.31 16.49
N LYS A 482 2.61 29.27 17.34
CA LYS A 482 1.68 30.35 16.96
C LYS A 482 2.26 31.24 15.85
N ALA A 483 3.53 31.62 15.97
CA ALA A 483 4.22 32.41 14.94
C ALA A 483 4.21 31.71 13.57
N ARG A 484 4.43 30.39 13.56
CA ARG A 484 4.35 29.59 12.33
C ARG A 484 2.93 29.52 11.77
N GLU A 485 1.92 29.35 12.62
CA GLU A 485 0.51 29.33 12.21
C GLU A 485 0.09 30.67 11.59
N GLU A 486 0.42 31.79 12.24
CA GLU A 486 0.15 33.14 11.75
C GLU A 486 0.89 33.43 10.43
N ALA A 487 2.17 33.06 10.32
CA ALA A 487 2.91 33.15 9.06
C ALA A 487 2.27 32.31 7.93
N GLY A 488 1.72 31.15 8.28
CA GLY A 488 0.99 30.30 7.36
C GLY A 488 -0.32 30.92 6.87
N GLU A 489 -1.08 31.55 7.76
CA GLU A 489 -2.31 32.27 7.41
C GLU A 489 -2.03 33.46 6.50
N ILE A 490 -0.95 34.21 6.76
CA ILE A 490 -0.50 35.31 5.89
C ILE A 490 -0.14 34.77 4.50
N ALA A 491 0.69 33.73 4.40
CA ALA A 491 1.05 33.16 3.11
C ALA A 491 -0.19 32.66 2.33
N VAL A 492 -1.11 31.97 2.99
CA VAL A 492 -2.37 31.49 2.38
C VAL A 492 -3.24 32.63 1.85
N LYS A 493 -3.22 33.81 2.48
CA LYS A 493 -3.99 34.98 2.02
C LYS A 493 -3.44 35.56 0.70
N TYR A 494 -2.13 35.50 0.51
CA TYR A 494 -1.45 36.08 -0.65
C TYR A 494 -1.22 35.08 -1.79
N LEU A 495 -1.34 33.77 -1.54
CA LEU A 495 -1.31 32.75 -2.58
C LEU A 495 -2.62 32.73 -3.36
N ASP A 496 -2.53 32.57 -4.68
CA ASP A 496 -3.71 32.43 -5.54
C ASP A 496 -4.50 31.14 -5.15
N PRO A 497 -5.78 31.26 -4.74
CA PRO A 497 -6.62 30.11 -4.40
C PRO A 497 -6.82 29.10 -5.54
N PHE A 498 -6.54 29.50 -6.79
CA PHE A 498 -6.67 28.67 -7.97
C PHE A 498 -5.33 28.10 -8.46
N ASN A 499 -4.24 28.36 -7.75
CA ASN A 499 -2.95 27.80 -8.08
C ASN A 499 -2.96 26.27 -7.83
N HIS A 500 -2.16 25.52 -8.59
CA HIS A 500 -2.26 24.06 -8.55
C HIS A 500 -1.78 23.45 -7.23
N ALA A 501 -0.77 24.04 -6.58
CA ALA A 501 -0.28 23.60 -5.27
C ALA A 501 -1.34 23.77 -4.17
N PHE A 502 -2.07 24.88 -4.22
CA PHE A 502 -3.17 25.23 -3.35
C PHE A 502 -4.37 24.31 -3.57
N ILE A 503 -4.74 24.06 -4.83
CA ILE A 503 -5.78 23.09 -5.19
C ILE A 503 -5.41 21.71 -4.64
N MET A 504 -4.18 21.22 -4.83
CA MET A 504 -3.78 19.90 -4.32
C MET A 504 -3.89 19.79 -2.80
N ALA A 505 -3.44 20.81 -2.07
CA ALA A 505 -3.47 20.82 -0.61
C ALA A 505 -4.90 20.94 -0.05
N ARG A 506 -5.73 21.83 -0.63
CA ARG A 506 -7.09 22.10 -0.14
C ARG A 506 -8.09 21.04 -0.55
N THR A 507 -7.97 20.44 -1.72
CA THR A 507 -8.82 19.31 -2.13
C THR A 507 -8.45 18.02 -1.40
N GLY A 508 -7.25 17.97 -0.80
CA GLY A 508 -6.71 16.82 -0.10
C GLY A 508 -6.12 15.75 -1.03
N ALA A 509 -5.87 16.08 -2.31
CA ALA A 509 -5.24 15.22 -3.29
C ALA A 509 -3.82 14.84 -2.86
N ARG A 510 -2.98 15.84 -2.61
CA ARG A 510 -1.61 15.68 -2.11
C ARG A 510 -1.14 16.96 -1.43
N GLY A 511 -0.41 16.79 -0.33
CA GLY A 511 0.03 17.92 0.49
C GLY A 511 -1.05 18.36 1.49
N SER A 512 -0.66 19.25 2.39
CA SER A 512 -1.51 19.84 3.40
C SER A 512 -1.25 21.34 3.47
N SER A 513 -2.14 22.10 4.13
CA SER A 513 -1.90 23.52 4.37
C SER A 513 -0.57 23.76 5.10
N LEU A 514 -0.17 22.86 6.01
CA LEU A 514 1.12 22.93 6.69
C LEU A 514 2.30 22.81 5.71
N ASN A 515 2.21 21.92 4.72
CA ASN A 515 3.27 21.78 3.70
C ASN A 515 3.40 23.05 2.87
N LEU A 516 2.28 23.69 2.50
CA LEU A 516 2.30 24.97 1.80
C LEU A 516 2.94 26.07 2.65
N THR A 517 2.56 26.17 3.93
CA THR A 517 3.19 27.09 4.88
C THR A 517 4.71 26.88 4.97
N GLN A 518 5.17 25.63 4.98
CA GLN A 518 6.60 25.33 5.05
C GLN A 518 7.36 25.68 3.77
N MET A 519 6.72 25.57 2.61
CA MET A 519 7.34 25.93 1.33
C MET A 519 7.34 27.45 1.08
N ALA A 520 6.28 28.14 1.49
CA ALA A 520 6.05 29.55 1.15
C ALA A 520 6.42 30.53 2.27
N ALA A 521 6.33 30.14 3.54
CA ALA A 521 6.49 31.05 4.68
C ALA A 521 7.66 30.68 5.60
N CYS A 522 7.52 29.62 6.41
CA CYS A 522 8.47 29.25 7.45
C CYS A 522 8.37 27.75 7.74
N VAL A 523 9.52 27.08 7.83
CA VAL A 523 9.59 25.64 8.08
C VAL A 523 9.17 25.34 9.53
N GLY A 524 9.58 26.21 10.46
CA GLY A 524 9.25 26.20 11.86
C GLY A 524 10.24 25.43 12.73
N GLN A 525 9.83 25.17 13.98
CA GLN A 525 10.67 24.51 14.97
C GLN A 525 10.99 23.05 14.60
N GLN A 526 12.28 22.75 14.47
CA GLN A 526 12.78 21.37 14.36
C GLN A 526 12.90 20.74 15.74
N SER A 527 12.39 19.51 15.90
CA SER A 527 12.38 18.83 17.19
C SER A 527 12.91 17.41 17.09
N ILE A 528 13.63 16.95 18.12
CA ILE A 528 14.10 15.56 18.26
C ILE A 528 13.53 15.02 19.56
N ARG A 529 12.76 13.92 19.48
CA ARG A 529 12.10 13.28 20.64
C ARG A 529 11.20 14.23 21.45
N GLY A 530 10.56 15.20 20.78
CA GLY A 530 9.63 16.15 21.39
C GLY A 530 10.28 17.40 21.99
N GLU A 531 11.60 17.53 21.94
CA GLU A 531 12.33 18.70 22.44
C GLU A 531 13.00 19.46 21.29
N ARG A 532 13.29 20.75 21.51
CA ARG A 532 14.12 21.53 20.58
C ARG A 532 15.53 20.94 20.50
N ILE A 533 16.25 21.27 19.43
CA ILE A 533 17.58 20.72 19.20
C ILE A 533 18.53 21.19 20.32
N HIS A 534 19.01 20.25 21.13
CA HIS A 534 19.99 20.52 22.18
C HIS A 534 21.23 19.63 22.09
N ARG A 535 21.15 18.50 21.37
CA ARG A 535 22.26 17.56 21.20
C ARG A 535 23.32 18.16 20.28
N GLY A 536 24.58 18.14 20.72
CA GLY A 536 25.70 18.73 19.99
C GLY A 536 26.94 18.82 20.87
N TYR A 537 27.54 20.01 20.92
CA TYR A 537 28.63 20.33 21.84
C TYR A 537 28.12 20.46 23.29
N SER A 538 29.04 20.54 24.26
CA SER A 538 28.74 20.51 25.69
C SER A 538 27.66 21.50 26.15
N ASP A 539 27.56 22.68 25.53
CA ASP A 539 26.57 23.71 25.92
C ASP A 539 25.95 24.44 24.71
N ARG A 540 25.94 23.80 23.53
CA ARG A 540 25.35 24.37 22.31
C ARG A 540 25.14 23.30 21.24
N PRO A 541 24.09 23.40 20.40
CA PRO A 541 23.88 22.46 19.31
C PRO A 541 24.94 22.57 18.20
N LEU A 542 25.29 23.80 17.81
CA LEU A 542 26.21 24.08 16.70
C LEU A 542 27.36 25.00 17.15
N ALA A 543 28.50 24.91 16.45
CA ALA A 543 29.68 25.74 16.73
C ALA A 543 29.45 27.25 16.47
N HIS A 544 28.45 27.58 15.65
CA HIS A 544 28.07 28.95 15.29
C HIS A 544 27.20 29.64 16.35
N SER A 545 26.61 28.88 17.27
CA SER A 545 25.83 29.43 18.39
C SER A 545 26.75 29.77 19.56
N LYS A 546 26.38 30.78 20.35
CA LYS A 546 27.10 31.06 21.60
C LYS A 546 26.85 29.93 22.61
N PRO A 547 27.81 29.60 23.50
CA PRO A 547 27.55 28.71 24.62
C PRO A 547 26.36 29.20 25.46
N GLY A 548 25.47 28.30 25.84
CA GLY A 548 24.28 28.60 26.64
C GLY A 548 23.13 29.23 25.86
N ASP A 549 23.27 29.47 24.54
CA ASP A 549 22.24 30.12 23.74
C ASP A 549 20.98 29.26 23.63
N ARG A 550 19.84 29.84 24.03
CA ARG A 550 18.50 29.23 24.05
C ARG A 550 17.53 29.91 23.08
N SER A 551 18.02 30.87 22.29
CA SER A 551 17.25 31.56 21.27
C SER A 551 16.66 30.57 20.24
N PRO A 552 15.53 30.91 19.61
CA PRO A 552 14.91 30.00 18.64
C PRO A 552 15.84 29.56 17.50
N PRO A 553 16.61 30.44 16.84
CA PRO A 553 17.54 30.02 15.77
C PRO A 553 18.64 29.07 16.28
N ALA A 554 19.18 29.32 17.47
CA ALA A 554 20.23 28.47 18.05
C ALA A 554 19.73 27.05 18.37
N ARG A 555 18.42 26.87 18.54
CA ARG A 555 17.77 25.60 18.90
C ARG A 555 16.96 25.01 17.75
N GLY A 556 17.20 25.44 16.52
CA GLY A 556 16.66 24.81 15.31
C GLY A 556 15.28 25.31 14.88
N PHE A 557 14.94 26.57 15.15
CA PHE A 557 13.82 27.23 14.49
C PHE A 557 14.27 27.78 13.13
N VAL A 558 13.56 27.40 12.06
CA VAL A 558 13.92 27.71 10.65
C VAL A 558 12.83 28.51 9.98
#